data_AF-A0A8I1MTP5-F1
#
_entry.id   AF-A0A8I1MTP5-F1
#
_cell.length_a   1.000
_cell.length_b   1.000
_cell.length_c   1.000
_cell.angle_alpha   90.00
_cell.angle_beta   90.00
_cell.angle_gamma   90.00
#
_symmetry.space_group_name_H-M   'P 1'
#
loop_
_entity.id
_entity.type
_entity.pdbx_description
1 polymer ?
#
loop_
_entity_poly.entity_id
_entity_poly.type
_entity_poly.pdbx_seq_one_letter_code
_entity_poly.pdbx_strand_id
1 'polypeptide(L)'
;MRVTSLASLLLAAMLLSSCNFFPKTTSSSTEKAKVLKVYQANEGTATFVDRKGQEIVITSPLGGTPSAVGDEIEYFVQTMEIPGHPPILSFLHINPRPSATPAPAKP
;
A
#
# COMPACT_ATOMS: atom_id res chain seq x y z
N MET A 1 -45.44 8.17 -29.34
CA MET A 1 -44.54 8.34 -28.17
C MET A 1 -43.66 7.10 -28.03
N ARG A 2 -42.43 7.12 -28.56
CA ARG A 2 -41.44 6.01 -28.46
C ARG A 2 -40.04 6.50 -28.05
N VAL A 3 -39.98 7.62 -27.31
CA VAL A 3 -38.72 8.30 -26.96
C VAL A 3 -38.20 7.87 -25.58
N THR A 4 -39.03 7.21 -24.76
CA THR A 4 -38.69 6.87 -23.38
C THR A 4 -37.77 5.66 -23.25
N SER A 5 -37.85 4.68 -24.15
CA SER A 5 -37.05 3.45 -24.04
C SER A 5 -35.56 3.67 -24.31
N LEU A 6 -35.22 4.50 -25.32
CA LEU A 6 -33.82 4.80 -25.64
C LEU A 6 -33.15 5.66 -24.56
N ALA A 7 -33.88 6.65 -24.03
CA ALA A 7 -33.37 7.53 -22.97
C ALA A 7 -33.06 6.75 -21.69
N SER A 8 -33.92 5.79 -21.31
CA SER A 8 -33.69 4.92 -20.15
C SER A 8 -32.50 3.97 -20.34
N LEU A 9 -32.29 3.46 -21.55
CA LEU A 9 -31.13 2.60 -21.86
C LEU A 9 -29.82 3.39 -21.79
N LEU A 10 -29.82 4.62 -22.30
CA LEU A 10 -28.64 5.49 -22.30
C LEU A 10 -28.28 5.93 -20.88
N LEU A 11 -29.27 6.27 -20.05
CA LEU A 11 -29.07 6.63 -18.65
C LEU A 11 -28.56 5.44 -17.82
N ALA A 12 -29.09 4.24 -18.05
CA ALA A 12 -28.58 3.02 -17.43
C ALA A 12 -27.13 2.73 -17.85
N ALA A 13 -26.80 2.85 -19.14
CA ALA A 13 -25.44 2.66 -19.64
C ALA A 13 -24.44 3.67 -19.06
N MET A 14 -24.84 4.94 -18.88
CA MET A 14 -23.99 5.96 -18.23
C MET A 14 -23.77 5.65 -16.75
N LEU A 15 -24.80 5.20 -16.02
CA LEU A 15 -24.68 4.81 -14.60
C LEU A 15 -23.80 3.55 -14.41
N LEU A 16 -23.87 2.58 -15.33
CA LEU A 16 -23.02 1.40 -15.33
C LEU A 16 -21.56 1.72 -15.69
N SER A 17 -21.32 2.74 -16.52
CA SER A 17 -19.96 3.22 -16.83
C SER A 17 -19.28 3.92 -15.65
N SER A 18 -20.03 4.43 -14.68
CA SER A 18 -19.48 5.12 -13.49
C SER A 18 -19.00 4.18 -12.36
N CYS A 19 -19.06 2.86 -12.55
CA CYS A 19 -18.69 1.91 -11.49
C CYS A 19 -17.19 1.58 -11.38
N ASN A 20 -16.33 2.11 -12.25
CA ASN A 20 -14.89 1.82 -12.22
C ASN A 20 -14.04 2.90 -11.52
N PHE A 21 -14.64 3.85 -10.80
CA PHE A 21 -13.92 5.01 -10.25
C PHE A 21 -13.09 4.76 -8.99
N PHE A 22 -13.07 3.55 -8.43
CA PHE A 22 -12.32 3.27 -7.23
C PHE A 22 -10.92 2.71 -7.53
N PRO A 23 -9.88 3.14 -6.79
CA PRO A 23 -8.58 2.51 -6.86
C PRO A 23 -8.70 1.01 -6.58
N LYS A 24 -8.09 0.20 -7.44
CA LYS A 24 -8.09 -1.26 -7.29
C LYS A 24 -6.67 -1.76 -7.10
N THR A 25 -6.42 -2.45 -5.99
CA THR A 25 -5.18 -3.20 -5.82
C THR A 25 -5.19 -4.40 -6.76
N THR A 26 -4.23 -4.46 -7.68
CA THR A 26 -4.11 -5.56 -8.66
C THR A 26 -3.13 -6.63 -8.22
N SER A 27 -2.16 -6.26 -7.40
CA SER A 27 -1.21 -7.19 -6.80
C SER A 27 -0.75 -6.64 -5.46
N SER A 28 -0.54 -7.53 -4.50
CA SER A 28 0.08 -7.20 -3.23
C SER A 28 0.95 -8.34 -2.72
N SER A 29 2.03 -8.01 -2.05
CA SER A 29 2.91 -8.97 -1.39
C SER A 29 3.60 -8.34 -0.20
N THR A 30 4.15 -9.18 0.67
CA THR A 30 5.05 -8.74 1.73
C THR A 30 6.45 -9.18 1.37
N GLU A 31 7.38 -8.24 1.38
CA GLU A 31 8.78 -8.46 1.03
C GLU A 31 9.68 -8.10 2.23
N LYS A 32 10.89 -8.67 2.24
CA LYS A 32 11.93 -8.34 3.23
C LYS A 32 13.13 -7.74 2.53
N ALA A 33 13.73 -6.72 3.12
CA ALA A 33 14.96 -6.13 2.59
C ALA A 33 15.81 -5.53 3.70
N LYS A 34 17.11 -5.38 3.41
CA LYS A 34 18.05 -4.70 4.29
C LYS A 34 17.98 -3.19 4.10
N VAL A 35 18.01 -2.48 5.22
CA VAL A 35 18.04 -1.03 5.25
C VAL A 35 19.40 -0.52 4.78
N LEU A 36 19.38 0.34 3.77
CA LEU A 36 20.56 1.01 3.24
C LEU A 36 20.75 2.39 3.90
N LYS A 37 19.67 3.14 4.05
CA LYS A 37 19.69 4.50 4.59
C LYS A 37 18.45 4.75 5.42
N VAL A 38 18.59 5.62 6.43
CA VAL A 38 17.49 6.05 7.30
C VAL A 38 17.56 7.56 7.40
N TYR A 39 16.44 8.21 7.08
CA TYR A 39 16.27 9.65 7.24
C TYR A 39 15.22 9.90 8.31
N GLN A 40 15.65 10.55 9.38
CA GLN A 40 14.78 11.03 10.45
C GLN A 40 14.33 12.45 10.10
N ALA A 41 13.05 12.62 9.81
CA ALA A 41 12.41 13.92 9.73
C ALA A 41 11.66 14.20 11.04
N ASN A 42 11.38 15.48 11.31
CA ASN A 42 10.67 15.89 12.54
C ASN A 42 9.29 15.19 12.70
N GLU A 43 8.67 14.76 11.59
CA GLU A 43 7.34 14.14 11.56
C GLU A 43 7.35 12.65 11.18
N GLY A 44 8.52 12.01 11.03
CA GLY A 44 8.57 10.58 10.71
C GLY A 44 9.94 10.06 10.25
N THR A 45 9.98 8.74 10.04
CA THR A 45 11.17 8.01 9.54
C THR A 45 10.93 7.59 8.09
N ALA A 46 11.88 7.90 7.21
CA ALA A 46 11.94 7.35 5.86
C ALA A 46 13.10 6.36 5.76
N THR A 47 12.79 5.12 5.40
CA THR A 47 13.77 4.03 5.32
C THR A 47 13.98 3.65 3.87
N PHE A 48 15.24 3.54 3.44
CA PHE A 48 15.60 3.21 2.07
C PHE A 48 16.14 1.79 2.00
N VAL A 49 15.68 1.02 1.01
CA VAL A 49 16.09 -0.38 0.80
C VAL A 49 16.41 -0.64 -0.67
N ASP A 50 17.27 -1.63 -0.96
CA ASP A 50 17.40 -2.14 -2.34
C ASP A 50 16.26 -3.10 -2.64
N ARG A 51 15.58 -2.86 -3.76
CA ARG A 51 14.63 -3.81 -4.35
C ARG A 51 15.00 -4.03 -5.80
N LYS A 52 15.61 -5.19 -6.08
CA LYS A 52 16.00 -5.62 -7.44
C LYS A 52 16.93 -4.61 -8.12
N GLY A 53 17.91 -4.07 -7.38
CA GLY A 53 18.87 -3.09 -7.90
C GLY A 53 18.34 -1.65 -7.98
N GLN A 54 17.17 -1.37 -7.39
CA GLN A 54 16.61 -0.03 -7.28
C GLN A 54 16.47 0.35 -5.80
N GLU A 55 16.96 1.54 -5.45
CA GLU A 55 16.72 2.12 -4.15
C GLU A 55 15.27 2.62 -4.08
N ILE A 56 14.50 2.09 -3.13
CA ILE A 56 13.11 2.50 -2.89
C ILE A 56 12.98 3.08 -1.48
N VAL A 57 12.00 3.98 -1.31
CA VAL A 57 11.63 4.53 0.00
C VAL A 57 10.44 3.77 0.57
N ILE A 58 10.60 3.32 1.81
CA ILE A 58 9.56 2.70 2.63
C ILE A 58 9.13 3.75 3.66
N THR A 59 7.85 4.10 3.65
CA THR A 59 7.28 5.05 4.61
C THR A 59 6.51 4.31 5.69
N SER A 60 6.60 4.82 6.93
CA SER A 60 5.77 4.40 8.05
C SER A 60 4.83 5.55 8.44
N PRO A 61 3.61 5.63 7.85
CA PRO A 61 2.72 6.77 8.01
C PRO A 61 2.13 6.90 9.41
N LEU A 62 2.16 5.84 10.22
CA LEU A 62 1.68 5.87 11.60
C LEU A 62 2.79 6.16 12.63
N GLY A 63 4.03 6.33 12.16
CA GLY A 63 5.19 6.38 13.02
C GLY A 63 5.47 5.03 13.70
N GLY A 64 6.75 4.78 13.98
CA GLY A 64 7.20 3.49 14.51
C GLY A 64 7.48 2.50 13.37
N THR A 65 8.65 1.91 13.27
CA THR A 65 9.68 1.60 14.26
C THR A 65 11.01 2.25 13.86
N PRO A 66 11.89 2.60 14.81
CA PRO A 66 13.26 2.96 14.48
C PRO A 66 13.91 1.77 13.77
N SER A 67 14.39 1.97 12.55
CA SER A 67 15.28 1.04 11.88
C SER A 67 16.66 1.66 11.82
N ALA A 68 17.70 0.84 11.91
CA ALA A 68 19.09 1.21 11.67
C ALA A 68 19.56 0.68 10.31
N VAL A 69 20.62 1.28 9.79
CA VAL A 69 21.29 0.75 8.58
C VAL A 69 21.78 -0.67 8.85
N GLY A 70 21.43 -1.59 7.95
CA GLY A 70 21.77 -3.02 8.05
C GLY A 70 20.65 -3.91 8.61
N ASP A 71 19.65 -3.33 9.28
CA ASP A 71 18.48 -4.06 9.77
C ASP A 71 17.72 -4.70 8.60
N GLU A 72 17.15 -5.87 8.83
CA GLU A 72 16.18 -6.46 7.91
C GLU A 72 14.78 -6.01 8.32
N ILE A 73 14.08 -5.34 7.40
CA ILE A 73 12.70 -4.90 7.59
C ILE A 73 11.76 -5.67 6.69
N GLU A 74 10.52 -5.80 7.15
CA GLU A 74 9.40 -6.35 6.39
C GLU A 74 8.49 -5.21 5.94
N TYR A 75 8.09 -5.22 4.67
CA TYR A 75 7.27 -4.16 4.09
C TYR A 75 6.25 -4.71 3.11
N PHE A 76 5.12 -4.04 3.03
CA PHE A 76 4.06 -4.31 2.09
C PHE A 76 4.37 -3.64 0.76
N VAL A 77 4.19 -4.38 -0.32
CA VAL A 77 4.24 -3.88 -1.69
C VAL A 77 2.87 -4.06 -2.29
N GLN A 78 2.34 -3.01 -2.92
CA GLN A 78 1.12 -3.14 -3.70
C GLN A 78 1.19 -2.34 -5.00
N THR A 79 0.58 -2.91 -6.04
CA THR A 79 0.31 -2.25 -7.31
C THR A 79 -1.17 -1.87 -7.33
N MET A 80 -1.45 -0.60 -7.60
CA MET A 80 -2.80 -0.05 -7.66
C MET A 80 -3.08 0.48 -9.06
N GLU A 81 -4.25 0.12 -9.60
CA GLU A 81 -4.82 0.76 -10.77
C GLU A 81 -5.74 1.88 -10.32
N ILE A 82 -5.48 3.09 -10.82
CA ILE A 82 -6.33 4.26 -10.62
C ILE A 82 -6.79 4.72 -12.01
N PRO A 83 -8.10 4.83 -12.26
CA PRO A 83 -8.63 5.30 -13.54
C PRO A 83 -8.02 6.65 -13.94
N GLY A 84 -7.56 6.76 -15.19
CA GLY A 84 -6.94 7.98 -15.70
C GLY A 84 -5.48 8.19 -15.29
N HIS A 85 -4.87 7.27 -14.55
CA HIS A 85 -3.47 7.33 -14.16
C HIS A 85 -2.73 6.03 -14.51
N PRO A 86 -1.41 6.09 -14.76
CA PRO A 86 -0.58 4.90 -14.80
C PRO A 86 -0.66 4.12 -13.48
N PRO A 87 -0.43 2.80 -13.49
CA PRO A 87 -0.39 2.00 -12.27
C PRO A 87 0.60 2.58 -11.25
N ILE A 88 0.17 2.63 -10.00
CA ILE A 88 0.97 3.14 -8.89
C ILE A 88 1.57 1.96 -8.14
N LEU A 89 2.88 1.98 -7.96
CA LEU A 89 3.58 1.09 -7.06
C LEU A 89 3.76 1.80 -5.72
N SER A 90 3.30 1.19 -4.64
CA SER A 90 3.44 1.75 -3.29
C SER A 90 4.07 0.75 -2.34
N PHE A 91 4.80 1.30 -1.36
CA PHE A 91 5.55 0.54 -0.37
C PHE A 91 5.23 1.07 1.03
N LEU A 92 4.90 0.17 1.94
CA LEU A 92 4.46 0.54 3.29
C LEU A 92 5.18 -0.32 4.32
N HIS A 93 5.72 0.30 5.36
CA HIS A 93 6.30 -0.45 6.48
C HIS A 93 5.21 -1.28 7.20
N ILE A 94 5.48 -2.56 7.48
CA ILE A 94 4.61 -3.40 8.32
C ILE A 94 5.36 -3.72 9.61
N ASN A 95 4.83 -3.25 10.74
CA ASN A 95 5.35 -3.69 12.03
C ASN A 95 4.98 -5.16 12.27
N PRO A 96 5.87 -5.97 12.86
CA PRO A 96 5.55 -7.34 13.26
C PRO A 96 4.31 -7.34 14.15
N ARG A 97 3.37 -8.24 13.87
CA ARG A 97 2.22 -8.45 14.76
C ARG A 97 2.77 -8.89 16.13
N PRO A 98 2.42 -8.22 17.25
CA PRO A 98 2.77 -8.71 18.58
C PRO A 98 2.24 -10.13 18.72
N SER A 99 3.11 -11.09 19.04
CA SER A 99 2.70 -12.47 19.32
C SER A 99 1.75 -12.47 20.51
N ALA A 100 0.46 -12.71 20.27
CA ALA A 100 -0.56 -12.83 21.30
C ALA A 100 -0.45 -14.16 22.05
N THR A 101 0.75 -14.57 22.44
CA THR A 101 0.95 -15.70 23.36
C THR A 101 0.91 -15.11 24.77
N PRO A 102 -0.13 -15.36 25.57
CA PRO A 102 -0.10 -14.99 26.98
C PRO A 102 1.13 -15.67 27.60
N ALA A 103 1.98 -14.90 28.27
CA ALA A 103 3.03 -15.48 29.08
C ALA A 103 2.35 -16.43 30.08
N PRO A 104 2.85 -17.67 30.25
CA PRO A 104 2.30 -18.58 31.25
C PRO A 104 2.35 -17.86 32.61
N ALA A 105 1.21 -17.84 33.30
CA ALA A 105 1.13 -17.30 34.65
C ALA A 105 2.21 -17.98 35.50
N LYS A 106 3.04 -17.17 36.17
CA LYS A 106 4.07 -17.65 37.08
C LYS A 106 3.37 -18.49 38.18
N PRO A 107 3.92 -19.66 38.56
CA PRO A 107 3.31 -20.54 39.56
C PRO A 107 3.11 -19.86 40.91
#